data_AF-A0A2S6GM39-F1
#
_entry.id   AF-A0A2S6GM39-F1
#
_cell.length_a   1.000
_cell.length_b   1.000
_cell.length_c   1.000
_cell.angle_alpha   90.00
_cell.angle_beta   90.00
_cell.angle_gamma   90.00
#
_symmetry.space_group_name_H-M   'P 1'
#
loop_
_entity.id
_entity.type
_entity.pdbx_description
1 polymer ?
#
loop_
_entity_poly.entity_id
_entity_poly.type
_entity_poly.pdbx_seq_one_letter_code
_entity_poly.pdbx_strand_id
1 'polypeptide(L)' 'MPTPPSSAVNETADAVRQALALAHPTVAADVVTAVVYQAAGELVGRSAVPADFGRLLRRRANARLAAMTGILTPIRTARP' A
#
# COMPACT_ATOMS: atom_id res chain seq x y z
N MET A 1 4.49 -26.32 10.09
CA MET A 1 3.30 -26.23 9.21
C MET A 1 3.43 -24.97 8.36
N PRO A 2 3.18 -25.00 7.05
CA PRO A 2 3.09 -23.78 6.25
C PRO A 2 1.89 -22.95 6.71
N THR A 3 2.07 -21.63 6.86
CA THR A 3 0.97 -20.70 7.17
C THR A 3 -0.04 -20.70 6.01
N PRO A 4 -1.35 -20.68 6.29
CA PRO A 4 -2.35 -20.58 5.23
C PRO A 4 -2.14 -19.25 4.46
N PRO A 5 -2.39 -19.24 3.14
CA PRO A 5 -2.08 -18.08 2.29
C PRO A 5 -2.80 -16.79 2.72
N SER A 6 -3.96 -16.91 3.38
CA SER A 6 -4.69 -15.77 3.96
C SER A 6 -3.95 -15.14 5.14
N SER A 7 -3.31 -15.94 6.01
CA SER A 7 -2.51 -15.42 7.12
C SER A 7 -1.24 -14.71 6.65
N ALA A 8 -0.55 -15.27 5.66
CA ALA A 8 0.66 -14.63 5.09
C ALA A 8 0.35 -13.29 4.41
N VAL A 9 -0.80 -13.17 3.74
CA VAL A 9 -1.28 -11.91 3.16
C VAL A 9 -1.56 -10.87 4.25
N ASN A 10 -2.25 -11.28 5.32
CA ASN A 10 -2.58 -10.39 6.44
C ASN A 10 -1.32 -9.91 7.18
N GLU A 11 -0.37 -10.79 7.45
CA GLU A 11 0.93 -10.43 8.05
C GLU A 11 1.71 -9.45 7.17
N THR A 12 1.73 -9.70 5.85
CA THR A 12 2.38 -8.78 4.90
C THR A 12 1.68 -7.43 4.86
N ALA A 13 0.35 -7.40 4.89
CA ALA A 13 -0.42 -6.16 4.90
C ALA A 13 -0.18 -5.37 6.18
N ASP A 14 -0.12 -6.02 7.33
CA ASP A 14 0.16 -5.33 8.60
C ASP A 14 1.59 -4.77 8.64
N ALA A 15 2.59 -5.54 8.16
CA ALA A 15 3.96 -5.04 8.05
C ALA A 15 4.06 -3.80 7.14
N VAL A 16 3.34 -3.80 6.00
CA VAL A 16 3.29 -2.63 5.10
C VAL A 16 2.56 -1.46 5.76
N ARG A 17 1.47 -1.70 6.49
CA ARG A 17 0.73 -0.68 7.24
C ARG A 17 1.63 0.01 8.26
N GLN A 18 2.38 -0.74 9.07
CA GLN A 18 3.31 -0.18 10.04
C GLN A 18 4.41 0.67 9.37
N ALA A 19 5.02 0.16 8.30
CA ALA A 19 6.04 0.89 7.56
C ALA A 19 5.52 2.21 6.96
N LEU A 20 4.29 2.21 6.44
CA LEU A 20 3.68 3.40 5.85
C LEU A 20 3.20 4.40 6.90
N ALA A 21 2.74 3.95 8.07
CA ALA A 21 2.42 4.83 9.17
C ALA A 21 3.65 5.61 9.66
N LEU A 22 4.83 4.97 9.67
CA LEU A 22 6.10 5.63 9.98
C LEU A 22 6.55 6.59 8.86
N ALA A 23 6.31 6.24 7.59
CA ALA A 23 6.70 7.07 6.44
C ALA A 23 5.78 8.27 6.19
N HIS A 24 4.50 8.19 6.62
CA HIS A 24 3.49 9.24 6.44
C HIS A 24 2.91 9.67 7.80
N PRO A 25 3.72 10.24 8.71
CA PRO A 25 3.28 10.57 10.07
C PRO A 25 2.19 11.65 10.13
N THR A 26 2.02 12.41 9.05
CA THR A 26 0.99 13.44 8.90
C THR A 26 -0.36 12.89 8.42
N VAL A 27 -0.42 11.62 8.00
CA VAL A 27 -1.66 10.96 7.58
C VAL A 27 -2.24 10.20 8.76
N ALA A 28 -3.55 10.34 8.99
CA ALA A 28 -4.25 9.63 10.05
C ALA A 28 -4.08 8.10 9.88
N ALA A 29 -3.83 7.40 11.00
CA ALA A 29 -3.57 5.96 10.99
C ALA A 29 -4.72 5.14 10.37
N ASP A 30 -5.95 5.59 10.53
CA ASP A 30 -7.14 4.97 9.94
C ASP A 30 -7.13 5.07 8.41
N VAL A 31 -6.64 6.19 7.87
CA VAL A 31 -6.50 6.40 6.42
C VAL A 31 -5.39 5.51 5.86
N VAL A 32 -4.24 5.43 6.52
CA VAL A 32 -3.17 4.49 6.15
C VAL A 32 -3.69 3.06 6.12
N THR A 33 -4.44 2.67 7.14
CA THR A 33 -5.05 1.35 7.27
C THR A 33 -6.01 1.09 6.10
N ALA A 34 -6.97 1.98 5.85
CA ALA A 34 -7.93 1.85 4.76
C ALA A 34 -7.23 1.71 3.39
N VAL A 35 -6.23 2.56 3.11
CA VAL A 35 -5.48 2.54 1.84
C VAL A 35 -4.72 1.23 1.64
N VAL A 36 -4.09 0.69 2.70
CA VAL A 36 -3.36 -0.57 2.65
C VAL A 36 -4.31 -1.75 2.43
N TYR A 37 -5.39 -1.86 3.20
CA TYR A 37 -6.33 -2.98 3.05
C TYR A 37 -7.09 -2.93 1.73
N GLN A 38 -7.46 -1.74 1.24
CA GLN A 38 -8.03 -1.60 -0.11
C GLN A 38 -7.03 -2.06 -1.19
N ALA A 39 -5.76 -1.65 -1.10
CA ALA A 39 -4.72 -2.10 -2.04
C ALA A 39 -4.48 -3.62 -1.97
N ALA A 40 -4.55 -4.21 -0.78
CA ALA A 40 -4.41 -5.64 -0.58
C ALA A 40 -5.57 -6.41 -1.23
N GLY A 41 -6.81 -5.99 -1.02
CA GLY A 41 -7.99 -6.61 -1.64
C GLY A 41 -7.95 -6.57 -3.17
N GLU A 42 -7.52 -5.46 -3.75
CA GLU A 42 -7.34 -5.33 -5.21
C GLU A 42 -6.25 -6.25 -5.77
N LEU A 43 -5.19 -6.52 -5.01
CA LEU A 43 -4.09 -7.40 -5.42
C LEU A 43 -4.48 -8.87 -5.29
N VAL A 44 -5.14 -9.25 -4.18
CA VAL A 44 -5.65 -10.61 -3.97
C VAL A 44 -6.71 -10.97 -5.00
N GLY A 45 -7.58 -10.04 -5.36
CA GLY A 45 -8.58 -10.24 -6.41
C GLY A 45 -8.01 -10.39 -7.83
N ARG A 46 -6.69 -10.16 -8.03
CA ARG A 46 -6.04 -10.15 -9.36
C ARG A 46 -4.94 -11.22 -9.55
N SER A 47 -4.46 -11.91 -8.51
CA SER A 47 -3.53 -13.04 -8.66
C SER A 47 -3.35 -13.85 -7.38
N ALA A 48 -3.08 -15.15 -7.53
CA ALA A 48 -2.55 -16.01 -6.47
C ALA A 48 -1.23 -15.42 -5.95
N VAL A 49 -1.13 -15.32 -4.62
CA VAL A 49 -0.10 -14.59 -3.85
C VAL A 49 1.29 -14.66 -4.49
N PRO A 50 1.72 -13.62 -5.22
CA PRO A 50 3.07 -13.59 -5.77
C PRO A 50 4.07 -13.39 -4.64
N ALA A 51 5.28 -13.93 -4.75
CA ALA A 51 6.41 -13.58 -3.89
C ALA A 51 6.66 -12.05 -3.82
N ASP A 52 6.12 -11.31 -4.79
CA ASP A 52 6.17 -9.85 -4.90
C ASP A 52 4.99 -9.10 -4.27
N PHE A 53 4.04 -9.78 -3.62
CA PHE A 53 2.82 -9.17 -3.05
C PHE A 53 3.13 -7.96 -2.16
N GLY A 54 4.04 -8.12 -1.19
CA GLY A 54 4.41 -7.04 -0.27
C GLY A 54 5.04 -5.84 -0.99
N ARG A 55 5.86 -6.09 -2.03
CA ARG A 55 6.49 -5.03 -2.83
C ARG A 55 5.45 -4.23 -3.61
N LEU A 56 4.49 -4.92 -4.23
CA LEU A 56 3.40 -4.29 -5.00
C LEU A 56 2.45 -3.53 -4.08
N LEU A 57 2.08 -4.13 -2.94
CA LEU A 57 1.23 -3.53 -1.92
C LEU A 57 1.84 -2.22 -1.41
N ARG A 58 3.11 -2.26 -1.01
CA ARG A 58 3.84 -1.07 -0.53
C ARG A 58 3.89 0.02 -1.59
N ARG A 59 4.25 -0.29 -2.83
CA ARG A 59 4.31 0.72 -3.92
C ARG A 59 2.95 1.39 -4.14
N ARG A 60 1.87 0.61 -4.21
CA ARG A 60 0.54 1.13 -4.51
C ARG A 60 -0.02 1.97 -3.36
N ALA A 61 0.08 1.47 -2.13
CA ALA A 61 -0.37 2.19 -0.95
C ALA A 61 0.45 3.47 -0.74
N ASN A 62 1.78 3.42 -0.90
CA ASN A 62 2.63 4.60 -0.82
C ASN A 62 2.26 5.67 -1.85
N ALA A 63 2.03 5.29 -3.11
CA ALA A 63 1.64 6.23 -4.16
C ALA A 63 0.32 6.94 -3.84
N ARG A 64 -0.66 6.22 -3.28
CA ARG A 64 -1.95 6.79 -2.84
C ARG A 64 -1.75 7.77 -1.69
N LEU A 65 -1.01 7.39 -0.66
CA LEU A 65 -0.72 8.27 0.47
C LEU A 65 0.03 9.53 0.03
N ALA A 66 1.04 9.39 -0.85
CA ALA A 66 1.77 10.52 -1.41
C ALA A 66 0.90 11.45 -2.28
N ALA A 67 -0.11 10.91 -2.97
CA ALA A 67 -1.09 11.72 -3.69
C ALA A 67 -2.03 12.48 -2.74
N MET A 68 -2.44 11.86 -1.62
CA MET A 68 -3.29 12.49 -0.61
C MET A 68 -2.57 13.62 0.15
N THR A 69 -1.25 13.52 0.34
CA THR A 69 -0.44 14.54 1.00
C THR A 69 0.09 15.62 0.05
N GLY A 70 -0.24 15.57 -1.24
CA GLY A 70 0.22 16.53 -2.25
C GLY A 70 1.71 16.44 -2.61
N ILE A 71 2.42 15.41 -2.12
CA ILE A 71 3.85 15.17 -2.41
C ILE A 71 4.04 14.74 -3.87
N LEU A 72 3.04 14.10 -4.47
CA LEU A 72 2.93 13.95 -5.92
C LEU A 72 2.30 15.23 -6.51
N THR A 73 3.10 16.28 -6.64
CA THR A 73 2.74 17.38 -7.55
C THR A 73 2.64 16.76 -8.95
N PRO A 74 1.52 16.89 -9.67
CA PRO A 74 1.48 16.47 -11.07
C PRO A 74 2.58 17.23 -11.80
N ILE A 75 3.41 16.53 -12.57
CA ILE A 75 4.32 17.15 -13.52
C ILE A 75 3.43 17.99 -14.43
N ARG A 76 3.37 19.30 -14.19
CA ARG A 76 2.77 20.24 -15.13
C ARG A 76 3.63 20.12 -16.37
N THR A 77 3.09 19.51 -17.41
CA THR A 77 3.64 19.57 -18.76
C THR A 77 3.66 21.05 -19.13
N ALA A 78 4.79 21.72 -18.90
CA ALA A 78 5.08 22.98 -19.55
C ALA A 78 5.19 22.65 -21.04
N ARG A 79 4.15 22.98 -21.81
CA ARG A 79 4.24 22.94 -23.26
C ARG A 79 4.43 24.39 -23.75
N PRO A 80 5.39 24.62 -24.66
CA PRO A 80 5.75 25.95 -25.18
C PRO A 80 4.60 26.65 -25.89
#